data_AF-A0A8S2UDT3-F1
#
_entry.id   AF-A0A8S2UDT3-F1
#
_cell.length_a   1.000
_cell.length_b   1.000
_cell.length_c   1.000
_cell.angle_alpha   90.00
_cell.angle_beta   90.00
_cell.angle_gamma   90.00
#
_symmetry.space_group_name_H-M   'P 1'
#
loop_
_entity.id
_entity.type
_entity.pdbx_description
1 polymer ?
#
loop_
_entity_poly.entity_id
_entity_poly.type
_entity_poly.pdbx_seq_one_letter_code
_entity_poly.pdbx_strand_id
1 'polypeptide(L)'
;STKDFNLILYEQDWMNHQTIDFIPLCQSIDLGRQWLISMGYAANLFNINIQYSMNLPRHALQALEIDRVTQARVSDDYYIHINRQIPQWNIGVSSMLANAIGI
;
A
#
# COMPACT_ATOMS: atom_id res chain seq x y z
N SER A 1 -20.54 1.04 -10.76
CA SER A 1 -19.29 1.04 -11.57
C SER A 1 -18.33 2.10 -11.04
N THR A 2 -17.01 1.94 -11.18
CA THR A 2 -16.03 2.98 -10.78
C THR A 2 -16.31 4.33 -11.44
N LYS A 3 -16.86 4.29 -12.66
CA LYS A 3 -17.33 5.45 -13.43
C LYS A 3 -18.45 6.23 -12.75
N ASP A 4 -19.32 5.55 -11.99
CA ASP A 4 -20.49 6.19 -11.36
C ASP A 4 -20.08 7.09 -10.19
N PHE A 5 -18.95 6.76 -9.55
CA PHE A 5 -18.37 7.51 -8.44
C PHE A 5 -17.22 8.43 -8.86
N ASN A 6 -16.88 8.46 -10.16
CA ASN A 6 -15.67 9.11 -10.66
C ASN A 6 -14.41 8.73 -9.85
N LEU A 7 -14.30 7.42 -9.52
CA LEU A 7 -13.20 6.92 -8.70
C LEU A 7 -11.91 6.93 -9.53
N ILE A 8 -10.89 7.64 -9.05
CA ILE A 8 -9.58 7.77 -9.71
C ILE A 8 -8.44 7.04 -8.97
N LEU A 9 -8.64 6.74 -7.69
CA LEU A 9 -7.65 6.15 -6.80
C LEU A 9 -8.34 5.16 -5.86
N TYR A 10 -7.73 4.00 -5.68
CA TYR A 10 -8.09 3.04 -4.64
C TYR A 10 -6.99 3.06 -3.56
N GLU A 11 -7.37 3.26 -2.31
CA GLU A 11 -6.44 3.12 -1.20
C GLU A 11 -6.55 1.70 -0.63
N GLN A 12 -5.44 0.97 -0.61
CA GLN A 12 -5.35 -0.26 0.17
C GLN A 12 -4.84 0.07 1.57
N ASP A 13 -5.75 -0.01 2.54
CA ASP A 13 -5.49 0.37 3.91
C ASP A 13 -5.03 -0.81 4.80
N TRP A 14 -4.38 -0.49 5.93
CA TRP A 14 -3.98 -1.43 6.99
C TRP A 14 -3.19 -2.67 6.50
N MET A 15 -2.30 -2.49 5.51
CA MET A 15 -1.61 -3.61 4.88
C MET A 15 -0.71 -4.40 5.83
N ASN A 16 -0.07 -3.73 6.80
CA ASN A 16 0.70 -4.39 7.86
C ASN A 16 -0.16 -5.38 8.66
N HIS A 17 -1.33 -4.96 9.13
CA HIS A 17 -2.27 -5.79 9.87
C HIS A 17 -2.82 -6.93 9.02
N GLN A 18 -3.23 -6.63 7.78
CA GLN A 18 -3.68 -7.66 6.85
C GLN A 18 -2.60 -8.72 6.60
N THR A 19 -1.31 -8.36 6.64
CA THR A 19 -0.23 -9.32 6.43
C THR A 19 0.15 -10.07 7.70
N ILE A 20 0.20 -9.38 8.84
CA ILE A 20 0.69 -9.94 10.12
C ILE A 20 -0.41 -10.78 10.79
N ASP A 21 -1.66 -10.31 10.74
CA ASP A 21 -2.78 -10.89 11.48
C ASP A 21 -3.52 -11.97 10.65
N PHE A 22 -3.43 -11.93 9.31
CA PHE A 22 -3.98 -12.98 8.46
C PHE A 22 -2.97 -14.11 8.25
N ILE A 23 -2.97 -15.06 9.20
CA ILE A 23 -2.05 -16.21 9.27
C ILE A 23 -1.80 -16.90 7.91
N PRO A 24 -2.79 -17.10 7.01
CA PRO A 24 -2.53 -17.73 5.72
C PRO A 24 -1.47 -17.03 4.86
N LEU A 25 -1.33 -15.70 4.94
CA LEU A 25 -0.28 -14.95 4.23
C LEU A 25 1.12 -15.24 4.77
N CYS A 26 1.23 -15.71 6.01
CA CYS A 26 2.50 -16.12 6.63
C CYS A 26 2.85 -17.59 6.36
N GLN A 27 1.91 -18.38 5.83
CA GLN A 27 2.08 -19.82 5.58
C GLN A 27 2.25 -20.17 4.09
N SER A 28 1.98 -19.23 3.19
CA SER A 28 2.12 -19.40 1.75
C SER A 28 3.04 -18.32 1.18
N ILE A 29 4.09 -18.76 0.48
CA ILE A 29 5.03 -17.84 -0.18
C ILE A 29 4.41 -17.08 -1.35
N ASP A 30 3.34 -17.62 -1.96
CA ASP A 30 2.73 -17.06 -3.16
C ASP A 30 1.52 -16.18 -2.85
N LEU A 31 0.84 -16.41 -1.72
CA LEU A 31 -0.47 -15.80 -1.46
C LEU A 31 -0.40 -14.26 -1.39
N GLY A 32 0.67 -13.71 -0.81
CA GLY A 32 0.87 -12.26 -0.74
C GLY A 32 1.05 -11.63 -2.11
N ARG A 33 1.86 -12.25 -2.97
CA ARG A 33 2.04 -11.81 -4.36
C ARG A 33 0.72 -11.93 -5.13
N GLN A 34 0.02 -13.06 -5.03
CA GLN A 34 -1.27 -13.28 -5.70
C GLN A 34 -2.30 -12.22 -5.31
N TRP A 35 -2.40 -11.88 -4.03
CA TRP A 35 -3.27 -10.81 -3.54
C TRP A 35 -2.94 -9.47 -4.19
N LEU A 36 -1.68 -9.03 -4.13
CA LEU A 36 -1.28 -7.71 -4.63
C LEU A 36 -1.37 -7.61 -6.16
N ILE A 37 -0.95 -8.64 -6.90
CA ILE A 37 -1.05 -8.69 -8.36
C ILE A 37 -2.51 -8.68 -8.81
N SER A 38 -3.40 -9.42 -8.13
CA SER A 38 -4.83 -9.45 -8.47
C SER A 38 -5.49 -8.09 -8.30
N MET A 39 -5.13 -7.36 -7.23
CA MET A 39 -5.57 -5.98 -7.03
C MET A 39 -5.04 -5.05 -8.12
N GLY A 40 -3.78 -5.20 -8.51
CA GLY A 40 -3.17 -4.48 -9.63
C GLY A 40 -3.87 -4.72 -10.97
N TYR A 41 -4.19 -5.97 -11.27
CA TYR A 41 -4.94 -6.36 -12.46
C TYR A 41 -6.31 -5.69 -12.50
N ALA A 42 -7.06 -5.72 -11.39
CA ALA A 42 -8.35 -5.05 -11.30
C ALA A 42 -8.22 -3.53 -11.51
N ALA A 43 -7.24 -2.89 -10.86
CA ALA A 43 -6.99 -1.45 -11.03
C ALA A 43 -6.69 -1.09 -12.49
N ASN A 44 -5.97 -1.95 -13.21
CA ASN A 44 -5.71 -1.74 -14.63
C ASN A 44 -6.98 -1.83 -15.48
N LEU A 45 -7.86 -2.80 -15.23
CA LEU A 45 -9.14 -2.94 -15.93
C LEU A 45 -10.05 -1.72 -15.73
N PHE A 46 -10.05 -1.16 -14.52
CA PHE A 46 -10.86 0.01 -14.19
C PHE A 46 -10.16 1.35 -14.46
N ASN A 47 -8.91 1.31 -14.93
CA ASN A 47 -8.06 2.48 -15.18
C ASN A 47 -7.99 3.42 -13.97
N ILE A 48 -7.76 2.85 -12.79
CA ILE A 48 -7.55 3.59 -11.53
C ILE A 48 -6.15 3.31 -11.00
N ASN A 49 -5.63 4.24 -10.21
CA ASN A 49 -4.38 4.02 -9.49
C ASN A 49 -4.63 3.44 -8.10
N ILE A 50 -3.58 2.97 -7.46
CA ILE A 50 -3.57 2.43 -6.11
C ILE A 50 -2.61 3.25 -5.24
N GLN A 51 -3.04 3.59 -4.03
CA GLN A 51 -2.22 4.07 -2.94
C GLN A 51 -2.12 2.98 -1.87
N TYR A 52 -0.90 2.65 -1.43
CA TYR A 52 -0.68 1.76 -0.29
C TYR A 52 -0.64 2.53 1.03
N SER A 53 -1.27 1.99 2.07
CA SER A 53 -1.25 2.55 3.42
C SER A 53 -0.80 1.50 4.44
N MET A 54 -0.02 1.96 5.43
CA MET A 54 0.63 1.11 6.45
C MET A 54 1.43 -0.05 5.82
N ASN A 55 2.08 0.21 4.69
CA ASN A 55 2.72 -0.84 3.93
C ASN A 55 4.08 -1.22 4.53
N LEU A 56 4.35 -2.53 4.55
CA LEU A 56 5.67 -3.05 4.89
C LEU A 56 6.62 -2.87 3.69
N PRO A 57 7.95 -2.83 3.89
CA PRO A 57 8.92 -2.75 2.79
C PRO A 57 8.73 -3.83 1.72
N ARG A 58 8.30 -5.04 2.12
CA ARG A 58 7.97 -6.13 1.17
C ARG A 58 6.83 -5.78 0.20
N HIS A 59 5.83 -5.00 0.64
CA HIS A 59 4.74 -4.54 -0.23
C HIS A 59 5.26 -3.47 -1.20
N ALA A 60 6.10 -2.55 -0.71
CA ALA A 60 6.74 -1.54 -1.55
C ALA A 60 7.58 -2.19 -2.66
N LEU A 61 8.35 -3.24 -2.35
CA LEU A 61 9.13 -3.97 -3.35
C LEU A 61 8.23 -4.73 -4.35
N GLN A 62 7.15 -5.35 -3.90
CA GLN A 62 6.21 -6.04 -4.80
C GLN A 62 5.43 -5.07 -5.70
N ALA A 63 5.27 -3.81 -5.30
CA ALA A 63 4.63 -2.76 -6.10
C ALA A 63 5.39 -2.45 -7.41
N LEU A 64 6.69 -2.76 -7.48
CA LEU A 64 7.49 -2.60 -8.71
C LEU A 64 6.99 -3.44 -9.89
N GLU A 65 6.11 -4.41 -9.63
CA GLU A 65 5.49 -5.24 -10.67
C GLU A 65 4.04 -4.83 -10.97
N ILE A 66 3.56 -3.76 -10.34
CA ILE A 66 2.19 -3.30 -10.42
C ILE A 66 2.17 -1.83 -10.82
N ASP A 67 2.16 -1.54 -12.12
CA ASP A 67 2.18 -0.18 -12.68
C ASP A 67 1.12 0.77 -12.10
N ARG A 68 0.01 0.22 -11.60
CA ARG A 68 -1.07 1.01 -11.00
C ARG A 68 -0.80 1.42 -9.56
N VAL A 69 0.20 0.86 -8.88
CA VAL A 69 0.63 1.38 -7.57
C VAL A 69 1.53 2.56 -7.83
N THR A 70 1.01 3.75 -7.57
CA THR A 70 1.71 5.01 -7.89
C THR A 70 2.12 5.80 -6.65
N GLN A 71 1.61 5.40 -5.47
CA GLN A 71 1.76 6.10 -4.21
C GLN A 71 1.84 5.12 -3.04
N ALA A 72 2.70 5.39 -2.07
CA ALA A 72 2.68 4.75 -0.75
C ALA A 72 2.72 5.78 0.38
N ARG A 73 1.91 5.58 1.42
CA ARG A 73 1.96 6.38 2.65
C ARG A 73 3.23 6.01 3.42
N VAL A 74 4.05 7.02 3.71
CA VAL A 74 5.36 6.85 4.35
C VAL A 74 5.34 7.17 5.85
N SER A 75 4.17 7.49 6.41
CA SER A 75 3.91 7.70 7.84
C SER A 75 2.80 6.78 8.33
N ASP A 76 2.61 6.75 9.65
CA ASP A 76 1.40 6.23 10.29
C ASP A 76 0.24 7.24 10.12
N ASP A 77 -0.93 6.91 10.65
CA ASP A 77 -2.10 7.77 10.66
C ASP A 77 -1.84 8.99 11.54
N TYR A 78 -2.33 10.14 11.10
CA TYR A 78 -2.16 11.39 11.85
C TYR A 78 -2.70 11.30 13.27
N TYR A 79 -3.84 10.62 13.45
CA TYR A 79 -4.44 10.38 14.75
C TYR A 79 -3.52 9.59 15.69
N ILE A 80 -2.79 8.59 15.17
CA ILE A 80 -1.85 7.80 15.97
C ILE A 80 -0.69 8.68 16.43
N HIS A 81 -0.18 9.55 15.55
CA HIS A 81 0.87 10.51 15.89
C HIS A 81 0.45 11.50 16.99
N ILE A 82 -0.78 12.02 16.95
CA ILE A 82 -1.32 12.90 18.00
C ILE A 82 -1.39 12.16 19.35
N ASN A 83 -2.02 10.99 19.38
CA ASN A 83 -2.28 10.29 20.65
C ASN A 83 -1.03 9.71 21.28
N ARG A 84 -0.08 9.24 20.46
CA ARG A 84 1.18 8.64 20.93
C ARG A 84 2.32 9.64 21.03
N GLN A 85 2.08 10.90 20.71
CA GLN A 85 3.10 11.97 20.68
C GLN A 85 4.33 11.60 19.84
N ILE A 86 4.10 10.84 18.76
CA ILE A 86 5.15 10.43 17.82
C ILE A 86 5.28 11.51 16.76
N PRO A 87 6.48 12.05 16.48
CA PRO A 87 6.65 13.06 15.44
C PRO A 87 6.24 12.53 14.06
N GLN A 88 5.24 13.15 13.44
CA GLN A 88 4.76 12.76 12.10
C GLN A 88 5.81 13.01 11.00
N TRP A 89 6.70 13.99 11.19
CA TRP A 89 7.73 14.34 10.21
C TRP A 89 8.86 13.33 10.10
N ASN A 90 8.92 12.31 10.97
CA ASN A 90 9.97 11.30 10.95
C ASN A 90 9.74 10.23 9.87
N ILE A 91 9.66 10.67 8.61
CA ILE A 91 9.41 9.84 7.42
C ILE A 91 10.67 9.65 6.57
N GLY A 92 11.85 10.04 7.05
CA GLY A 92 13.07 10.12 6.22
C GLY A 92 13.39 8.81 5.50
N VAL A 93 13.47 7.70 6.22
CA VAL A 93 13.81 6.39 5.62
C VAL A 93 12.73 5.90 4.66
N SER A 94 11.45 5.98 5.06
CA SER A 94 10.33 5.50 4.27
C SER A 94 10.09 6.35 3.03
N SER A 95 10.17 7.68 3.14
CA SER A 95 10.08 8.62 2.00
C SER A 95 11.22 8.46 1.01
N MET A 96 12.46 8.26 1.50
CA MET A 96 13.60 7.99 0.63
C MET A 96 13.42 6.67 -0.12
N LEU A 97 12.92 5.62 0.53
CA LEU A 97 12.66 4.34 -0.11
C LEU A 97 11.58 4.47 -1.19
N ALA A 98 10.43 5.06 -0.87
CA ALA A 98 9.32 5.24 -1.81
C ALA A 98 9.77 6.04 -3.04
N ASN A 99 10.45 7.17 -2.83
CA ASN A 99 11.01 7.98 -3.89
C ASN A 99 12.05 7.22 -4.75
N ALA A 100 12.92 6.40 -4.13
CA ALA A 100 13.93 5.64 -4.86
C ALA A 100 13.35 4.56 -5.79
N ILE A 101 12.17 4.03 -5.46
CA ILE A 101 11.49 3.00 -6.26
C ILE A 101 10.35 3.57 -7.13
N GLY A 102 10.11 4.89 -7.06
CA GLY A 102 9.16 5.60 -7.92
C GLY A 102 7.70 5.52 -7.50
N ILE A 103 7.41 5.28 -6.21
CA ILE A 103 6.06 5.25 -5.63
C ILE A 103 5.92 6.14 -4.40
#